data_AF-A0A499V400-F1
#
_entry.id   AF-A0A499V400-F1
#
_cell.length_a   1.000
_cell.length_b   1.000
_cell.length_c   1.000
_cell.angle_alpha   90.00
_cell.angle_beta   90.00
_cell.angle_gamma   90.00
#
_symmetry.space_group_name_H-M   'P 1'
#
loop_
_entity.id
_entity.type
_entity.pdbx_description
1 polymer ?
#
loop_
_entity_poly.entity_id
_entity_poly.type
_entity_poly.pdbx_seq_one_letter_code
_entity_poly.pdbx_strand_id
1 'polypeptide(L)' 'MWEWCSDWWSTTWHAADRPETRRDPAGPPTGEAKVIRGGSYLCHASYCNRYRVAARTSNTPDSSTGHMGFRCAADLAPPR' A
#
# COMPACT_ATOMS: atom_id res chain seq x y z
N MET A 1 -10.57 7.47 -2.88
CA MET A 1 -10.27 6.36 -3.80
C MET A 1 -9.20 5.52 -3.13
N TRP A 2 -9.23 4.19 -3.27
CA TRP A 2 -8.07 3.39 -2.91
C TRP A 2 -6.87 3.79 -3.77
N GLU A 3 -5.66 3.73 -3.22
CA GLU A 3 -4.46 4.14 -3.94
C GLU A 3 -3.42 3.01 -3.91
N TRP A 4 -2.97 2.62 -5.11
CA TRP A 4 -1.88 1.64 -5.30
C TRP A 4 -0.54 2.11 -4.71
N CYS A 5 0.18 1.17 -4.10
CA CYS A 5 1.57 1.33 -3.68
C CYS A 5 2.46 0.29 -4.40
N SER A 6 3.77 0.55 -4.45
CA SER A 6 4.73 -0.34 -5.12
C SER A 6 4.94 -1.67 -4.39
N ASP A 7 4.75 -1.70 -3.08
CA ASP A 7 4.98 -2.86 -2.22
C ASP A 7 4.13 -4.09 -2.61
N TRP A 8 4.75 -5.27 -2.54
CA TRP A 8 4.01 -6.53 -2.47
C TRP A 8 3.32 -6.68 -1.10
N TRP A 9 2.15 -7.30 -1.08
CA TRP A 9 1.38 -7.50 0.13
C TRP A 9 1.96 -8.62 0.99
N SER A 10 2.08 -8.34 2.29
CA SER A 10 2.31 -9.34 3.33
C SER A 10 1.76 -8.82 4.66
N THR A 11 1.23 -9.73 5.49
CA THR A 11 0.79 -9.43 6.86
C THR A 11 1.91 -9.54 7.88
N THR A 12 3.03 -10.17 7.56
CA THR A 12 4.09 -10.53 8.52
C THR A 12 5.47 -9.99 8.16
N TRP A 13 5.73 -9.64 6.89
CA TRP A 13 7.07 -9.22 6.44
C TRP A 13 7.66 -8.04 7.25
N HIS A 14 6.80 -7.10 7.65
CA HIS A 14 7.17 -5.90 8.41
C HIS A 14 7.31 -6.13 9.93
N ALA A 15 6.91 -7.30 10.44
CA ALA A 15 6.81 -7.57 11.87
C ALA A 15 8.19 -7.70 12.55
N ALA A 16 9.13 -8.37 11.88
CA ALA A 16 10.50 -8.50 12.39
C ALA A 16 11.20 -7.13 12.40
N ASP A 17 12.06 -6.89 13.40
CA ASP A 17 12.87 -5.68 13.49
C ASP A 17 14.24 -5.91 12.82
N ARG A 18 14.35 -5.49 11.57
CA ARG A 18 15.57 -5.65 10.75
C ARG A 18 15.73 -4.49 9.77
N PRO A 19 16.96 -4.19 9.29
CA PRO A 19 17.23 -3.04 8.43
C PRO A 19 16.26 -2.91 7.24
N GLU A 20 15.96 -4.03 6.57
CA GLU A 20 15.10 -4.07 5.37
C GLU A 20 13.64 -3.67 5.66
N THR A 21 13.23 -3.73 6.93
CA THR A 21 11.86 -3.41 7.39
C THR A 21 11.76 -2.07 8.11
N ARG A 22 12.87 -1.34 8.25
CA ARG A 22 12.96 -0.09 9.04
C ARG A 22 13.64 1.06 8.31
N ARG A 23 14.57 0.77 7.40
CA ARG A 23 15.27 1.76 6.58
C ARG A 23 14.84 1.58 5.14
N ASP A 24 14.09 2.56 4.62
CA ASP A 24 13.51 2.56 3.27
C ASP A 24 12.86 1.22 2.87
N PRO A 25 11.92 0.70 3.69
CA PRO A 25 11.32 -0.60 3.43
C PRO A 25 10.51 -0.60 2.12
N ALA A 26 10.83 -1.54 1.23
CA ALA A 26 10.18 -1.69 -0.08
C ALA A 26 9.17 -2.86 -0.15
N GLY A 27 8.84 -3.45 1.01
CA GLY A 27 8.01 -4.65 1.10
C GLY A 27 8.77 -5.96 0.82
N PRO A 28 8.08 -7.12 0.85
CA PRO A 28 8.67 -8.40 0.47
C PRO A 28 9.10 -8.41 -1.01
N PRO A 29 10.14 -9.17 -1.38
CA PRO A 29 10.67 -9.20 -2.75
C PRO A 29 9.69 -9.77 -3.77
N THR A 30 8.77 -10.63 -3.33
CA THR A 30 7.76 -11.29 -4.17
C THR A 30 6.40 -11.30 -3.46
N GLY A 31 5.34 -11.46 -4.25
CA GLY A 31 3.97 -11.60 -3.76
C GLY A 31 2.97 -11.73 -4.91
N GLU A 32 1.72 -12.02 -4.58
CA GLU A 32 0.63 -12.19 -5.56
C GLU A 32 -0.23 -10.94 -5.71
N ALA A 33 -0.22 -10.06 -4.70
CA ALA A 33 -1.07 -8.87 -4.64
C ALA A 33 -0.25 -7.64 -4.21
N LYS A 34 -0.59 -6.48 -4.75
CA LYS A 34 0.04 -5.19 -4.39
C LYS A 34 -0.74 -4.50 -3.28
N VAL A 35 -0.05 -3.69 -2.47
CA VAL A 35 -0.66 -2.93 -1.38
C VAL A 35 -1.55 -1.81 -1.95
N ILE A 36 -2.75 -1.63 -1.37
CA ILE A 36 -3.58 -0.44 -1.55
C ILE A 36 -3.90 0.22 -0.20
N ARG A 37 -3.91 1.56 -0.16
CA ARG A 37 -4.10 2.38 1.05
C ARG A 37 -5.19 3.44 0.89
N GLY A 38 -5.61 4.03 2.01
CA GLY A 38 -6.45 5.25 2.05
C GLY A 38 -7.95 5.03 2.16
N GLY A 39 -8.48 3.90 1.68
CA GLY A 39 -9.94 3.69 1.62
C GLY A 39 -10.59 4.43 0.44
N SER A 40 -11.89 4.26 0.25
CA SER A 40 -12.63 4.89 -0.83
C SER A 40 -13.88 5.62 -0.33
N TYR A 41 -14.59 6.30 -1.24
CA TYR A 41 -15.89 6.91 -0.95
C TYR A 41 -16.98 5.89 -0.56
N LEU A 42 -16.71 4.59 -0.72
CA LEU A 42 -17.60 3.53 -0.26
C LEU A 42 -17.36 3.17 1.21
N CYS A 43 -16.15 3.38 1.75
CA CYS A 43 -15.82 2.95 3.10
C CYS A 43 -16.74 3.58 4.16
N HIS A 44 -17.23 2.76 5.09
CA HIS A 44 -18.11 3.19 6.16
C HIS A 44 -17.82 2.43 7.46
N ALA A 45 -18.05 3.06 8.61
CA ALA A 45 -17.75 2.48 9.92
C ALA A 45 -18.44 1.13 10.18
N SER A 46 -19.62 0.90 9.60
CA SER A 46 -20.40 -0.33 9.80
C SER A 46 -19.79 -1.58 9.15
N TYR A 47 -18.89 -1.45 8.16
CA TYR A 47 -18.38 -2.62 7.44
C TYR A 47 -16.93 -2.49 6.93
N CYS A 48 -16.46 -1.26 6.69
CA CYS A 48 -15.12 -0.99 6.19
C CYS A 48 -14.53 0.24 6.88
N ASN A 49 -13.94 0.02 8.05
CA ASN A 49 -13.20 1.03 8.80
C ASN A 49 -11.74 1.15 8.29
N ARG A 50 -11.55 1.23 6.96
CA ARG A 50 -10.22 1.29 6.31
C ARG A 50 -9.83 2.67 5.75
N TYR A 51 -10.59 3.71 6.07
CA TYR A 51 -10.20 5.11 5.86
C TYR A 51 -9.19 5.63 6.90
N ARG A 52 -8.83 4.81 7.91
CA ARG A 52 -7.77 5.15 8.89
C ARG A 52 -6.40 5.11 8.22
N VAL A 53 -5.51 6.01 8.61
CA VAL A 53 -4.15 6.12 8.05
C VAL A 53 -3.33 4.82 8.12
N ALA A 54 -3.48 4.06 9.21
CA ALA A 54 -2.78 2.79 9.40
C ALA A 54 -3.42 1.60 8.64
N ALA A 55 -4.65 1.77 8.12
CA ALA A 55 -5.33 0.68 7.43
C ALA A 55 -4.67 0.40 6.07
N ARG A 56 -4.66 -0.89 5.73
CA ARG A 56 -4.08 -1.42 4.50
C ARG A 56 -4.86 -2.66 4.06
N THR A 57 -4.92 -2.86 2.75
CA THR A 57 -5.43 -4.09 2.12
C THR A 57 -4.64 -4.30 0.82
N SER A 58 -5.02 -5.28 0.01
CA SER A 58 -4.34 -5.61 -1.24
C SER A 58 -5.30 -5.99 -2.34
N ASN A 59 -4.80 -6.00 -3.57
CA ASN A 59 -5.47 -6.62 -4.70
C ASN A 59 -4.45 -7.13 -5.74
N THR A 60 -4.86 -8.03 -6.64
CA THR A 60 -3.97 -8.52 -7.71
C THR A 60 -3.60 -7.37 -8.65
N PRO A 61 -2.37 -7.30 -9.17
CA PRO A 61 -1.88 -6.14 -9.92
C PRO A 61 -2.62 -5.87 -11.24
N ASP A 62 -3.34 -6.85 -11.76
CA ASP A 62 -4.17 -6.78 -12.96
C ASP A 62 -5.64 -6.38 -12.68
N SER A 63 -6.05 -6.31 -11.41
CA SER A 63 -7.41 -5.95 -11.01
C SER A 63 -7.67 -4.44 -11.12
N SER A 64 -8.90 -4.08 -11.50
CA SER A 64 -9.36 -2.67 -11.52
C SER A 64 -10.79 -2.53 -11.02
N THR A 65 -11.13 -1.36 -10.45
CA THR A 65 -12.49 -1.02 -10.02
C THR A 65 -12.70 0.50 -10.09
N GLY A 66 -13.95 0.97 -10.14
CA GLY A 66 -14.28 2.41 -10.18
C GLY A 66 -14.03 3.20 -8.88
N HIS A 67 -13.45 2.58 -7.86
CA HIS A 67 -13.10 3.23 -6.59
C HIS A 67 -11.61 3.09 -6.23
N MET A 68 -10.79 2.72 -7.23
CA MET A 68 -9.35 2.48 -7.12
C MET A 68 -8.58 3.34 -8.13
N GLY A 69 -7.50 3.96 -7.68
CA GLY A 69 -6.61 4.80 -8.46
C GLY A 69 -5.20 4.75 -7.88
N PHE A 70 -4.40 5.79 -8.13
CA PHE A 70 -3.03 5.90 -7.62
C PHE A 70 -2.59 7.36 -7.60
N ARG A 71 -1.51 7.63 -6.86
CA ARG A 71 -0.72 8.86 -6.97
C ARG A 71 0.75 8.49 -7.16
N CYS A 72 1.52 9.38 -7.77
CA CYS A 72 2.95 9.16 -7.98
C CYS A 72 3.80 9.76 -6.85
N ALA A 73 4.99 9.22 -6.70
CA ALA A 73 6.09 9.78 -5.92
C ALA A 73 7.35 9.77 -6.79
N ALA A 74 8.34 10.59 -6.45
CA ALA A 74 9.62 10.65 -7.13
C ALA A 74 10.73 10.96 -6.13
N ASP A 75 11.91 10.39 -6.36
CA ASP A 75 13.11 10.76 -5.61
C ASP A 75 13.51 12.20 -5.92
N LEU A 76 14.05 12.89 -4.91
CA LEU A 76 14.68 14.18 -5.15
C LEU A 76 15.93 13.98 -6.00
N ALA A 77 16.06 14.77 -7.07
CA ALA A 77 17.29 14.79 -7.84
C ALA A 77 18.48 15.17 -6.94
N PRO A 78 19.68 14.60 -7.14
CA PRO A 78 20.86 14.99 -6.39
C PRO A 78 21.13 16.50 -6.57
N PRO A 79 21.59 17.20 -5.52
CA PRO A 79 21.96 18.61 -5.64
C PRO A 79 23.05 18.78 -6.71
N ARG A 80 22.94 19.85 -7.52
CA ARG A 80 23.94 20.22 -8.51
C ARG A 80 25.21 20.76 -7.87
#